data_AF-A0A0M9E748-F1
#
_entry.id   AF-A0A0M9E748-F1
#
_cell.length_a   1.000
_cell.length_b   1.000
_cell.length_c   1.000
_cell.angle_alpha   90.00
_cell.angle_beta   90.00
_cell.angle_gamma   90.00
#
_symmetry.space_group_name_H-M   'P 1'
#
loop_
_entity.id
_entity.type
_entity.pdbx_description
1 polymer ?
#
loop_
_entity_poly.entity_id
_entity_poly.type
_entity_poly.pdbx_seq_one_letter_code
_entity_poly.pdbx_strand_id
1 'polypeptide(L)'
;MKDNTFIVEKKISPISNELIDNYINIENSFYKLFSVYQDSLEKIDLKQKWKVSNEDMKEIDRLSLKTESAFESYISIKSELANQYERVFQCTKQNEKIAKSYTYTIEDELNLDSGRILFSEAKELFIADQLILAIAKISQAHSCFIKLILTIRNRWLKMHHENFKILYQNN
;
A
#
# COMPACT_ATOMS: atom_id res chain seq x y z
N MET A 1 -17.06 -22.90 28.08
CA MET A 1 -17.31 -22.01 26.92
C MET A 1 -16.03 -21.25 26.68
N LYS A 2 -15.47 -21.28 25.47
CA LYS A 2 -14.26 -20.51 25.15
C LYS A 2 -14.69 -19.06 24.96
N ASP A 3 -14.14 -18.16 25.77
CA ASP A 3 -14.24 -16.72 25.62
C ASP A 3 -13.65 -16.30 24.26
N ASN A 4 -14.49 -16.27 23.24
CA ASN A 4 -14.20 -15.60 22.00
C ASN A 4 -14.43 -14.10 22.23
N THR A 5 -13.55 -13.48 23.01
CA THR A 5 -13.44 -12.03 23.03
C THR A 5 -12.99 -11.60 21.64
N PHE A 6 -13.95 -11.17 20.81
CA PHE A 6 -13.71 -10.68 19.45
C PHE A 6 -12.94 -9.37 19.52
N ILE A 7 -11.62 -9.47 19.70
CA ILE A 7 -10.70 -8.35 19.53
C ILE A 7 -10.62 -8.13 18.03
N VAL A 8 -11.36 -7.14 17.53
CA VAL A 8 -11.01 -6.49 16.27
C VAL A 8 -9.62 -5.91 16.52
N GLU A 9 -8.60 -6.56 15.97
CA GLU A 9 -7.22 -6.09 16.06
C GLU A 9 -7.19 -4.62 15.65
N LYS A 10 -6.45 -3.83 16.46
CA LYS A 10 -6.25 -2.38 16.34
C LYS A 10 -6.39 -1.91 14.90
N LYS A 11 -7.25 -0.90 14.68
CA LYS A 11 -7.37 -0.12 13.44
C LYS A 11 -5.98 0.14 12.85
N ILE A 12 -5.53 -0.70 11.92
CA ILE A 12 -4.43 -0.36 11.04
C ILE A 12 -5.04 0.60 10.04
N SER A 13 -4.70 1.87 10.16
CA SER A 13 -5.14 2.89 9.22
C SER A 13 -4.62 2.57 7.82
N PRO A 14 -5.36 2.95 6.77
CA PRO A 14 -4.82 2.95 5.42
C PRO A 14 -3.51 3.76 5.37
N ILE A 15 -2.66 3.43 4.40
CA ILE A 15 -1.40 4.13 4.15
C ILE A 15 -1.71 5.62 3.94
N SER A 16 -0.92 6.51 4.57
CA SER A 16 -1.20 7.94 4.51
C SER A 16 -0.99 8.49 3.10
N ASN A 17 -1.93 9.34 2.65
CA ASN A 17 -1.78 10.05 1.38
C ASN A 17 -0.52 10.92 1.36
N GLU A 18 -0.15 11.51 2.51
CA GLU A 18 1.09 12.26 2.64
C GLU A 18 2.35 11.44 2.29
N LEU A 19 2.41 10.18 2.73
CA LEU A 19 3.54 9.30 2.40
C LEU A 19 3.56 8.94 0.91
N ILE A 20 2.38 8.72 0.33
CA ILE A 20 2.22 8.45 -1.10
C ILE A 20 2.65 9.66 -1.93
N ASP A 21 2.19 10.85 -1.57
CA ASP A 21 2.53 12.10 -2.24
C ASP A 21 4.04 12.39 -2.14
N ASN A 22 4.63 12.14 -0.96
CA ASN A 22 6.07 12.27 -0.77
C ASN A 22 6.86 11.29 -1.65
N TYR A 23 6.44 10.03 -1.72
CA TYR A 23 7.03 9.03 -2.63
C TYR A 23 7.00 9.51 -4.08
N ILE A 24 5.83 9.94 -4.58
CA ILE A 24 5.65 10.39 -5.96
C ILE A 24 6.55 11.60 -6.26
N ASN A 25 6.65 12.54 -5.33
CA ASN A 25 7.49 13.72 -5.49
C ASN A 25 8.98 13.38 -5.54
N ILE A 26 9.46 12.49 -4.65
CA ILE A 26 10.85 12.05 -4.62
C ILE A 26 11.19 11.23 -5.86
N GLU A 27 10.32 10.29 -6.26
CA GLU A 27 10.50 9.46 -7.46
C GLU A 27 10.61 10.31 -8.73
N ASN A 28 9.67 11.24 -8.93
CA ASN A 28 9.70 12.16 -10.07
C ASN A 28 10.96 13.04 -10.06
N SER A 29 11.38 13.52 -8.89
CA SER A 29 12.58 14.34 -8.75
C SER A 29 13.84 13.55 -9.08
N PHE A 30 13.94 12.30 -8.61
CA PHE A 30 15.04 11.39 -8.93
C PHE A 30 15.11 11.13 -10.44
N TYR A 31 14.03 10.69 -11.08
CA TYR A 31 14.06 10.38 -12.52
C TYR A 31 14.38 11.60 -13.39
N LYS A 32 13.89 12.78 -13.00
CA LYS A 32 14.24 14.03 -13.69
C LYS A 32 15.74 14.35 -13.58
N LEU A 33 16.33 14.22 -12.39
CA LEU A 33 17.77 14.44 -12.18
C LEU A 33 18.60 13.39 -12.91
N PHE A 34 18.19 12.13 -12.84
CA PHE A 34 18.85 11.02 -13.51
C PHE A 34 18.87 11.19 -15.03
N SER A 35 17.76 11.62 -15.64
CA SER A 35 17.69 11.94 -17.07
C SER A 35 18.66 13.08 -17.45
N VAL A 36 18.71 14.16 -16.66
CA VAL A 36 19.66 15.26 -16.91
C VAL A 36 21.12 14.78 -16.80
N TYR A 37 21.41 13.91 -15.84
CA TYR A 37 22.72 13.30 -15.68
C TYR A 37 23.10 12.42 -16.89
N GLN A 38 22.20 11.55 -17.33
CA GLN A 38 22.42 10.71 -18.52
C GLN A 38 22.64 11.55 -19.79
N ASP A 39 21.78 12.55 -20.04
CA ASP A 39 21.94 13.46 -21.17
C ASP A 39 23.30 14.18 -21.15
N SER A 40 23.80 14.51 -19.96
CA SER A 40 25.08 15.19 -19.79
C SER A 40 26.25 14.26 -20.06
N LEU A 41 26.17 13.00 -19.62
CA LEU A 41 27.14 11.96 -19.94
C LEU A 41 27.19 11.69 -21.46
N GLU A 42 26.02 11.54 -22.10
CA GLU A 42 25.94 11.31 -23.54
C GLU A 42 26.54 12.48 -24.34
N LYS A 43 26.27 13.72 -23.92
CA LYS A 43 26.88 14.91 -24.55
C LYS A 43 28.41 14.90 -24.44
N ILE A 44 28.97 14.44 -23.33
CA ILE A 44 30.41 14.35 -23.15
C ILE A 44 30.98 13.18 -23.95
N ASP A 45 30.30 12.04 -23.99
CA ASP A 45 30.71 10.89 -24.81
C ASP A 45 30.77 11.25 -26.30
N LEU A 46 29.76 11.97 -26.81
CA LEU A 46 29.77 12.53 -28.17
C LEU A 46 30.92 13.53 -28.40
N LYS A 47 31.30 14.27 -27.36
CA LYS A 47 32.45 15.18 -27.40
C LYS A 47 33.79 14.45 -27.33
N GLN A 48 33.90 13.19 -26.91
CA GLN A 48 35.20 12.49 -26.73
C GLN A 48 36.06 12.40 -28.02
N LYS A 49 35.48 12.60 -29.21
CA LYS A 49 36.27 12.82 -30.45
C LYS A 49 37.08 14.12 -30.44
N TRP A 50 36.82 15.01 -29.49
CA TRP A 50 37.42 16.32 -29.25
C TRP A 50 37.76 16.47 -27.75
N LYS A 51 38.63 17.41 -27.38
CA LYS A 51 39.05 17.58 -25.97
C LYS A 51 37.85 17.93 -25.08
N VAL A 52 37.51 17.03 -24.14
CA VAL A 52 36.60 17.31 -23.02
C VAL A 52 37.24 18.36 -22.11
N SER A 53 36.46 19.37 -21.68
CA SER A 53 36.97 20.43 -20.78
C SER A 53 36.95 19.98 -19.32
N ASN A 54 37.77 20.63 -18.48
CA ASN A 54 37.72 20.41 -17.03
C ASN A 54 36.37 20.85 -16.43
N GLU A 55 35.73 21.86 -17.01
CA GLU A 55 34.41 22.34 -16.62
C GLU A 55 33.31 21.31 -16.90
N ASP A 56 33.38 20.62 -18.05
CA ASP A 56 32.46 19.54 -18.41
C ASP A 56 32.54 18.40 -17.38
N MET A 57 33.77 18.00 -17.00
CA MET A 57 33.99 16.95 -15.99
C MET A 57 33.46 17.35 -14.61
N LYS A 58 33.72 18.59 -14.16
CA LYS A 58 33.23 19.08 -12.87
C LYS A 58 31.71 19.11 -12.79
N GLU A 59 31.02 19.44 -13.89
CA GLU A 59 29.56 19.43 -13.91
C GLU A 59 29.01 18.00 -13.83
N ILE A 60 29.63 17.03 -14.50
CA ILE A 60 29.28 15.61 -14.36
C ILE A 60 29.46 15.13 -12.94
N ASP A 61 30.59 15.43 -12.31
CA ASP A 61 30.83 15.04 -10.91
C ASP A 61 29.75 15.62 -10.00
N ARG A 62 29.39 16.89 -10.20
CA ARG A 62 28.32 17.55 -9.45
C ARG A 62 26.95 16.91 -9.68
N LEU A 63 26.61 16.58 -10.92
CA LEU A 63 25.34 15.93 -11.27
C LEU A 63 25.29 14.49 -10.74
N SER A 64 26.42 13.77 -10.79
CA SER A 64 26.55 12.42 -10.26
C SER A 64 26.26 12.40 -8.76
N LEU A 65 26.92 13.25 -7.96
CA LEU A 65 26.70 13.35 -6.52
C LEU A 65 25.25 13.72 -6.17
N LYS A 66 24.65 14.62 -6.93
CA LYS A 66 23.23 14.99 -6.74
C LYS A 66 22.29 13.84 -7.06
N THR A 67 22.59 13.08 -8.11
CA THR A 67 21.79 11.94 -8.55
C THR A 67 21.90 10.80 -7.54
N GLU A 68 23.09 10.54 -7.01
CA GLU A 68 23.34 9.56 -5.94
C GLU A 68 22.53 9.90 -4.68
N SER A 69 22.63 11.14 -4.19
CA SER A 69 21.85 11.57 -3.01
C SER A 69 20.33 11.50 -3.24
N ALA A 70 19.86 11.84 -4.43
CA ALA A 70 18.46 11.69 -4.80
C ALA A 70 18.03 10.21 -4.86
N PHE A 71 18.89 9.33 -5.36
CA PHE A 71 18.65 7.89 -5.40
C PHE A 71 18.55 7.28 -4.00
N GLU A 72 19.44 7.65 -3.08
CA GLU A 72 19.37 7.22 -1.68
C GLU A 72 18.03 7.61 -1.04
N SER A 73 17.59 8.85 -1.29
CA SER A 73 16.30 9.35 -0.81
C SER A 73 15.13 8.56 -1.40
N TYR A 74 15.19 8.26 -2.71
CA TYR A 74 14.20 7.43 -3.40
C TYR A 74 14.12 6.02 -2.83
N ILE A 75 15.25 5.34 -2.62
CA ILE A 75 15.28 3.99 -2.06
C ILE A 75 14.76 3.98 -0.62
N SER A 76 15.10 4.99 0.17
CA SER A 76 14.62 5.14 1.55
C SER A 76 13.09 5.23 1.59
N ILE A 77 12.49 6.16 0.84
CA ILE A 77 11.04 6.35 0.85
C ILE A 77 10.30 5.15 0.22
N LYS A 78 10.85 4.53 -0.83
CA LYS A 78 10.30 3.30 -1.43
C LYS A 78 10.25 2.17 -0.42
N SER A 79 11.33 2.00 0.36
CA SER A 79 11.41 0.97 1.40
C SER A 79 10.40 1.22 2.53
N GLU A 80 10.23 2.47 2.96
CA GLU A 80 9.22 2.83 3.96
C GLU A 80 7.81 2.53 3.46
N LEU A 81 7.51 2.90 2.21
CA LEU A 81 6.21 2.68 1.60
C LEU A 81 5.90 1.17 1.41
N ALA A 82 6.90 0.37 1.02
CA ALA A 82 6.78 -1.08 0.93
C ALA A 82 6.54 -1.73 2.31
N ASN A 83 7.18 -1.24 3.37
CA ASN A 83 6.93 -1.72 4.73
C ASN A 83 5.49 -1.42 5.20
N GLN A 84 4.95 -0.26 4.84
CA GLN A 84 3.54 0.07 5.14
C GLN A 84 2.58 -0.81 4.34
N TYR A 85 2.87 -1.06 3.05
CA TYR A 85 2.13 -2.02 2.24
C TYR A 85 2.07 -3.39 2.91
N GLU A 86 3.21 -3.94 3.34
CA GLU A 86 3.26 -5.28 3.95
C GLU A 86 2.43 -5.36 5.23
N ARG A 87 2.44 -4.31 6.06
CA ARG A 87 1.59 -4.25 7.28
C ARG A 87 0.11 -4.31 6.94
N VAL A 88 -0.33 -3.51 5.96
CA VAL A 88 -1.73 -3.50 5.51
C VAL A 88 -2.08 -4.83 4.85
N PHE A 89 -1.16 -5.43 4.10
CA PHE A 89 -1.34 -6.73 3.46
C PHE A 89 -1.61 -7.84 4.48
N GLN A 90 -0.78 -7.95 5.53
CA GLN A 90 -0.98 -8.95 6.58
C GLN A 90 -2.29 -8.75 7.34
N CYS A 91 -2.65 -7.51 7.66
CA CYS A 91 -3.93 -7.19 8.29
C CYS A 91 -5.11 -7.58 7.39
N THR A 92 -5.03 -7.26 6.10
CA THR A 92 -6.06 -7.58 5.12
C THR A 92 -6.23 -9.09 4.96
N LYS A 93 -5.13 -9.84 4.98
CA LYS A 93 -5.13 -11.31 4.98
C LYS A 93 -5.80 -11.89 6.23
N GLN A 94 -5.60 -11.29 7.41
CA GLN A 94 -6.32 -11.69 8.62
C GLN A 94 -7.82 -11.39 8.51
N ASN A 95 -8.19 -10.20 8.00
CA ASN A 95 -9.59 -9.83 7.78
C ASN A 95 -10.28 -10.77 6.78
N GLU A 96 -9.59 -11.20 5.72
CA GLU A 96 -10.11 -12.21 4.79
C GLU A 96 -10.41 -13.54 5.51
N LYS A 97 -9.50 -14.01 6.39
CA LYS A 97 -9.71 -15.23 7.18
C LYS A 97 -10.90 -15.10 8.14
N ILE A 98 -11.01 -13.95 8.82
CA ILE A 98 -12.14 -13.68 9.73
C ILE A 98 -13.44 -13.68 8.94
N ALA A 99 -13.49 -12.96 7.81
CA ALA A 99 -14.66 -12.94 6.95
C ALA A 99 -15.06 -14.38 6.62
N LYS A 100 -14.16 -15.21 6.06
CA LYS A 100 -14.41 -16.62 5.67
C LYS A 100 -15.04 -17.49 6.75
N SER A 101 -14.88 -17.15 8.03
CA SER A 101 -15.43 -17.93 9.14
C SER A 101 -16.92 -17.72 9.38
N TYR A 102 -17.53 -16.72 8.75
CA TYR A 102 -18.95 -16.41 8.92
C TYR A 102 -19.86 -17.20 7.96
N THR A 103 -21.12 -17.36 8.36
CA THR A 103 -22.21 -17.81 7.48
C THR A 103 -22.73 -16.63 6.67
N TYR A 104 -22.88 -16.82 5.37
CA TYR A 104 -23.12 -15.74 4.41
C TYR A 104 -24.50 -15.81 3.76
N THR A 105 -25.01 -14.63 3.37
CA THR A 105 -25.99 -14.53 2.28
C THR A 105 -25.27 -14.50 0.93
N ILE A 106 -26.00 -14.71 -0.17
CA ILE A 106 -25.44 -14.61 -1.53
C ILE A 106 -24.74 -13.26 -1.76
N GLU A 107 -25.31 -12.16 -1.24
CA GLU A 107 -24.70 -10.82 -1.34
C GLU A 107 -23.37 -10.74 -0.58
N ASP A 108 -23.27 -11.38 0.58
CA ASP A 108 -22.04 -11.40 1.37
C ASP A 108 -20.94 -12.22 0.69
N GLU A 109 -21.29 -13.31 -0.01
CA GLU A 109 -20.36 -14.11 -0.83
C GLU A 109 -19.80 -13.31 -2.00
N LEU A 110 -20.65 -12.57 -2.72
CA LEU A 110 -20.22 -11.68 -3.81
C LEU A 110 -19.24 -10.60 -3.31
N ASN A 111 -19.50 -10.03 -2.13
CA ASN A 111 -18.62 -9.06 -1.51
C ASN A 111 -17.28 -9.68 -1.06
N LEU A 112 -17.30 -10.92 -0.54
CA LEU A 112 -16.10 -11.66 -0.18
C LEU A 112 -15.22 -11.92 -1.41
N ASP A 113 -15.82 -12.38 -2.50
CA ASP A 113 -15.10 -12.69 -3.74
C ASP A 113 -14.55 -11.41 -4.40
N SER A 114 -15.31 -10.33 -4.40
CA SER A 114 -14.82 -9.01 -4.84
C SER A 114 -13.58 -8.57 -4.05
N GLY A 115 -13.60 -8.74 -2.71
CA GLY A 115 -12.45 -8.45 -1.87
C GLY A 115 -11.23 -9.33 -2.18
N ARG A 116 -11.45 -10.62 -2.49
CA ARG A 116 -10.37 -11.56 -2.86
C ARG A 116 -9.72 -11.22 -4.19
N ILE A 117 -10.51 -10.83 -5.18
CA ILE A 117 -10.00 -10.39 -6.49
C ILE A 117 -9.06 -9.20 -6.28
N LEU A 118 -9.51 -8.18 -5.56
CA LEU A 118 -8.70 -7.00 -5.23
C LEU A 118 -7.43 -7.36 -4.45
N PHE A 119 -7.52 -8.31 -3.51
CA PHE A 119 -6.37 -8.78 -2.74
C PHE A 119 -5.34 -9.51 -3.62
N SER A 120 -5.79 -10.32 -4.58
CA SER A 120 -4.92 -11.00 -5.55
C SER A 120 -4.25 -10.00 -6.49
N GLU A 121 -5.02 -9.05 -7.05
CA GLU A 121 -4.51 -7.97 -7.91
C GLU A 121 -3.44 -7.16 -7.18
N ALA A 122 -3.66 -6.80 -5.91
CA ALA A 122 -2.68 -6.06 -5.12
C ALA A 122 -1.34 -6.81 -5.02
N LYS A 123 -1.39 -8.13 -4.80
CA LYS A 123 -0.20 -8.98 -4.73
C LYS A 123 0.55 -9.02 -6.05
N GLU A 124 -0.16 -9.18 -7.17
CA GLU A 124 0.43 -9.20 -8.51
C GLU A 124 1.11 -7.87 -8.86
N LEU A 125 0.43 -6.75 -8.56
CA LEU A 125 0.97 -5.41 -8.76
C LEU A 125 2.23 -5.15 -7.92
N PHE A 126 2.25 -5.64 -6.68
CA PHE A 126 3.43 -5.53 -5.82
C PHE A 126 4.63 -6.31 -6.40
N ILE A 127 4.40 -7.53 -6.90
CA ILE A 127 5.43 -8.34 -7.56
C ILE A 127 5.93 -7.64 -8.84
N ALA A 128 5.06 -6.93 -9.54
CA ALA A 128 5.39 -6.14 -10.73
C ALA A 128 6.05 -4.77 -10.43
N ASP A 129 6.42 -4.50 -9.17
CA ASP A 129 7.00 -3.22 -8.70
C ASP A 129 6.10 -1.99 -8.93
N GLN A 130 4.78 -2.20 -9.10
CA GLN A 130 3.79 -1.14 -9.26
C GLN A 130 3.20 -0.72 -7.89
N LEU A 131 4.09 -0.22 -7.02
CA LEU A 131 3.81 -0.03 -5.60
C LEU A 131 2.57 0.84 -5.30
N ILE A 132 2.37 1.95 -6.03
CA ILE A 132 1.20 2.82 -5.83
C ILE A 132 -0.12 2.11 -6.17
N LEU A 133 -0.14 1.36 -7.27
CA LEU A 133 -1.33 0.61 -7.68
C LEU A 133 -1.60 -0.56 -6.72
N ALA A 134 -0.55 -1.24 -6.26
CA ALA A 134 -0.66 -2.28 -5.25
C ALA A 134 -1.27 -1.73 -3.94
N ILE A 135 -0.84 -0.56 -3.51
CA ILE A 135 -1.36 0.15 -2.33
C ILE A 135 -2.84 0.52 -2.49
N ALA A 136 -3.23 1.02 -3.66
CA ALA A 136 -4.62 1.34 -3.93
C ALA A 136 -5.51 0.08 -3.84
N LYS A 137 -5.07 -1.02 -4.47
CA LYS A 137 -5.81 -2.30 -4.49
C LYS A 137 -5.89 -2.96 -3.12
N ILE A 138 -4.80 -2.99 -2.35
CA ILE A 138 -4.84 -3.58 -1.00
C ILE A 138 -5.73 -2.76 -0.07
N SER A 139 -5.75 -1.43 -0.20
CA SER A 139 -6.63 -0.56 0.58
C SER A 139 -8.11 -0.78 0.25
N GLN A 140 -8.43 -1.02 -1.02
CA GLN A 140 -9.78 -1.39 -1.45
C GLN A 140 -10.18 -2.76 -0.89
N ALA A 141 -9.33 -3.77 -1.02
CA ALA A 141 -9.54 -5.11 -0.46
C ALA A 141 -9.77 -5.06 1.07
N HIS A 142 -8.95 -4.29 1.78
CA HIS A 142 -9.07 -4.05 3.20
C HIS A 142 -10.45 -3.48 3.56
N SER A 143 -10.88 -2.43 2.85
CA SER A 143 -12.19 -1.81 3.05
C SER A 143 -13.33 -2.77 2.79
N CYS A 144 -13.25 -3.59 1.73
CA CYS A 144 -14.24 -4.64 1.43
C CYS A 144 -14.41 -5.61 2.58
N PHE A 145 -13.31 -6.18 3.11
CA PHE A 145 -13.41 -7.15 4.20
C PHE A 145 -13.90 -6.52 5.51
N ILE A 146 -13.42 -5.32 5.86
CA ILE A 146 -13.91 -4.61 7.06
C ILE A 146 -15.40 -4.33 6.95
N LYS A 147 -15.87 -3.81 5.81
CA LYS A 147 -17.29 -3.53 5.57
C LYS A 147 -18.13 -4.81 5.67
N LEU A 148 -17.67 -5.91 5.08
CA LEU A 148 -18.33 -7.20 5.15
C LEU A 148 -18.47 -7.70 6.59
N ILE A 149 -17.36 -7.71 7.34
CA ILE A 149 -17.33 -8.12 8.75
C ILE A 149 -18.31 -7.28 9.57
N LEU A 150 -18.33 -5.96 9.38
CA LEU A 150 -19.24 -5.06 10.08
C LEU A 150 -20.71 -5.31 9.73
N THR A 151 -21.02 -5.53 8.45
CA THR A 151 -22.37 -5.85 7.98
C THR A 151 -22.89 -7.13 8.63
N ILE A 152 -22.09 -8.20 8.60
CA ILE A 152 -22.46 -9.50 9.18
C ILE A 152 -22.67 -9.35 10.70
N ARG A 153 -21.74 -8.66 11.38
CA ARG A 153 -21.84 -8.40 12.82
C ARG A 153 -23.10 -7.62 13.17
N ASN A 154 -23.42 -6.56 12.42
CA ASN A 154 -24.60 -5.74 12.67
C ASN A 154 -25.89 -6.53 12.43
N ARG A 155 -25.92 -7.39 11.40
CA ARG A 155 -27.05 -8.28 11.14
C ARG A 155 -27.26 -9.27 12.30
N TRP A 156 -26.19 -9.87 12.80
CA TRP A 156 -26.22 -10.76 13.96
C TRP A 156 -26.74 -10.05 15.22
N LEU A 157 -26.20 -8.86 15.53
CA LEU A 157 -26.63 -8.06 16.67
C LEU A 157 -28.12 -7.71 16.59
N LYS A 158 -28.63 -7.37 15.39
CA LYS A 158 -30.04 -7.06 15.16
C LYS A 158 -30.93 -8.28 15.38
N MET A 159 -30.53 -9.46 14.88
CA MET A 159 -31.29 -10.71 15.06
C MET A 159 -31.41 -11.11 16.54
N HIS A 160 -30.36 -10.86 17.32
CA HIS A 160 -30.31 -11.22 18.73
C HIS A 160 -30.69 -10.08 19.69
N HIS A 161 -31.07 -8.91 19.17
CA HIS A 161 -31.38 -7.72 19.97
C HIS A 161 -32.49 -7.97 21.01
N GLU A 162 -33.55 -8.67 20.63
CA GLU A 162 -34.65 -9.02 21.54
C GLU A 162 -34.21 -10.04 22.61
N ASN A 163 -33.32 -10.98 22.28
CA ASN A 163 -32.75 -11.91 23.26
C ASN A 163 -31.85 -11.18 24.29
N PHE A 164 -31.16 -10.11 23.85
CA PHE A 164 -30.38 -9.27 24.76
C PHE A 164 -31.27 -8.39 25.65
N LYS A 165 -32.38 -7.83 25.14
CA LYS A 165 -33.34 -7.07 25.98
C LYS A 165 -33.88 -7.90 27.15
N ILE A 166 -34.26 -9.16 26.90
CA ILE A 166 -34.79 -10.07 27.93
C ILE A 166 -33.76 -10.31 29.04
N LEU A 167 -32.46 -10.33 28.72
CA LEU A 167 -31.38 -10.50 29.70
C LEU A 167 -31.16 -9.25 30.57
N TYR A 168 -31.52 -8.05 30.10
CA TYR A 168 -31.35 -6.79 30.85
C TYR A 168 -32.64 -6.25 31.49
N GLN A 169 -33.80 -6.83 31.19
CA GLN A 169 -35.09 -6.48 31.81
C GLN A 169 -35.48 -7.36 33.01
N ASN A 170 -34.71 -8.43 33.28
CA ASN A 170 -34.91 -9.33 34.42
C ASN A 170 -33.92 -9.08 35.59
N ASN A 171 -33.28 -7.91 35.62
CA ASN A 171 -32.57 -7.36 36.78
C ASN A 171 -33.23 -6.05 37.20
#